data_AF-A0A7K3WVG7-F1
#
_entry.id   AF-A0A7K3WVG7-F1
#
_cell.length_a   1.000
_cell.length_b   1.000
_cell.length_c   1.000
_cell.angle_alpha   90.00
_cell.angle_beta   90.00
_cell.angle_gamma   90.00
#
_symmetry.space_group_name_H-M   'P 1'
#
loop_
_entity.id
_entity.type
_entity.pdbx_description
1 polymer ?
#
loop_
_entity_poly.entity_id
_entity_poly.type
_entity_poly.pdbx_seq_one_letter_code
_entity_poly.pdbx_strand_id
1 'polypeptide(L)'
;MKHLSNYKTPLVLLCILFLYACRSETPVPKPVGYFRIDLPTPKYQHKSPDCPFEFDISEYSQLELIVGTAHPCWFNVAYPMINNIKYFTYKDDEGKKPLVNLYKI
;
A
#
# COMPACT_ATOMS: atom_id res chain seq x y z
N MET A 1 -5.02 56.92 48.14
CA MET A 1 -5.35 56.04 47.01
C MET A 1 -4.25 56.13 45.95
N LYS A 2 -3.19 55.30 46.01
CA LYS A 2 -2.10 55.26 45.00
C LYS A 2 -1.85 53.85 44.42
N HIS A 3 -2.70 52.88 44.76
CA HIS A 3 -2.51 51.46 44.42
C HIS A 3 -2.84 51.11 42.95
N LEU A 4 -3.41 52.06 42.20
CA LEU A 4 -3.79 51.87 40.78
C LEU A 4 -2.68 52.20 39.77
N SER A 5 -1.52 52.71 40.21
CA SER A 5 -0.46 53.17 39.29
C SER A 5 0.48 52.06 38.78
N ASN A 6 0.51 50.91 39.45
CA ASN A 6 1.53 49.88 39.22
C ASN A 6 0.97 48.62 38.54
N TYR A 7 -0.15 48.70 37.83
CA TYR A 7 -0.68 47.57 37.03
C TYR A 7 0.18 47.27 35.80
N LYS A 8 1.04 48.21 35.38
CA LYS A 8 1.97 48.03 34.25
C LYS A 8 3.04 46.99 34.56
N THR A 9 3.53 46.93 35.80
CA THR A 9 4.55 45.97 36.22
C THR A 9 4.09 44.50 36.15
N PRO A 10 2.92 44.11 36.70
CA PRO A 10 2.41 42.75 36.54
C PRO A 10 2.00 42.45 35.09
N LEU A 11 1.56 43.44 34.30
CA LEU A 11 1.29 43.27 32.87
C LEU A 11 2.57 42.92 32.09
N VAL A 12 3.67 43.63 32.38
CA VAL A 12 4.98 43.33 31.78
C VAL A 12 5.48 41.95 32.20
N LEU A 13 5.32 41.59 33.48
CA LEU A 13 5.69 40.26 33.99
C LEU A 13 4.88 39.15 33.30
N LEU A 14 3.57 39.36 33.09
CA LEU A 14 2.69 38.45 32.39
C LEU A 14 3.10 38.27 30.92
N CYS A 15 3.43 39.37 30.22
CA CYS A 15 3.95 39.31 28.86
C CYS A 15 5.25 38.49 28.77
N ILE A 16 6.16 38.65 29.73
CA ILE A 16 7.40 37.86 29.77
C ILE A 16 7.10 36.37 29.97
N LEU A 17 6.14 36.00 30.83
CA LEU A 17 5.74 34.61 31.03
C LEU A 17 5.14 33.97 29.77
N PHE A 18 4.37 34.71 28.98
CA PHE A 18 3.83 34.22 27.70
C PHE A 18 4.92 33.95 26.67
N LEU A 19 6.04 34.68 26.69
CA LEU A 19 7.17 34.44 25.79
C LEU A 19 7.92 33.14 26.09
N TYR A 20 7.89 32.66 27.34
CA TYR A 20 8.53 31.40 27.76
C TYR A 20 7.61 30.18 27.69
N ALA A 21 6.30 30.36 27.47
CA ALA A 21 5.32 29.27 27.44
C ALA A 21 5.40 28.41 26.16
N CYS A 22 5.95 28.94 25.07
CA CYS A 22 6.09 28.20 23.82
C CYS A 22 7.36 27.36 23.83
N ARG A 23 7.25 26.13 24.36
CA ARG A 23 8.28 25.11 24.18
C ARG A 23 7.94 24.31 22.94
N SER A 24 8.73 24.44 21.87
CA SER A 24 8.64 23.54 20.73
C SER A 24 9.20 22.18 21.14
N GLU A 25 8.37 21.32 21.70
CA GLU A 25 8.72 19.90 21.77
C GLU A 25 8.90 19.41 20.34
N THR A 26 10.11 18.96 20.00
CA THR A 26 10.38 18.30 18.73
C THR A 26 9.57 17.01 18.70
N PRO A 27 8.54 16.87 17.84
CA PRO A 27 7.76 15.65 17.77
C PRO A 27 8.67 14.54 17.27
N VAL A 28 8.98 13.56 18.13
CA VAL A 28 9.69 12.36 17.69
C VAL A 28 8.65 11.46 17.03
N PRO A 29 8.71 11.24 15.70
CA PRO A 29 7.74 10.38 15.04
C PRO A 29 7.90 8.95 15.57
N LYS A 30 6.78 8.25 15.75
CA LYS A 30 6.80 6.83 16.11
C LYS A 30 7.56 6.05 15.01
N PRO A 31 8.38 5.05 15.38
CA PRO A 31 9.02 4.20 14.40
C PRO A 31 7.97 3.51 13.53
N VAL A 32 8.29 3.31 12.25
CA VAL A 32 7.40 2.63 11.30
C VAL A 32 7.20 1.19 11.77
N GLY A 33 5.95 0.83 12.05
CA GLY A 33 5.58 -0.55 12.35
C GLY A 33 5.50 -1.36 11.06
N TYR A 34 6.30 -2.41 10.96
CA TYR A 34 6.18 -3.40 9.89
C TYR A 34 5.30 -4.56 10.35
N PHE A 35 4.58 -5.16 9.40
CA PHE A 35 3.84 -6.39 9.66
C PHE A 35 4.82 -7.51 10.03
N ARG A 36 4.61 -8.14 11.19
CA ARG A 36 5.33 -9.36 11.60
C ARG A 36 4.59 -10.59 11.08
N ILE A 37 4.48 -10.69 9.75
CA ILE A 37 3.87 -11.84 9.08
C ILE A 37 5.00 -12.69 8.52
N ASP A 38 5.07 -13.94 8.96
CA ASP A 38 5.94 -14.92 8.34
C ASP A 38 5.33 -15.31 6.99
N LEU A 39 5.94 -14.80 5.90
CA LEU A 39 5.52 -15.16 4.56
C LEU A 39 5.99 -16.59 4.25
N PRO A 40 5.12 -17.42 3.63
CA PRO A 40 5.55 -18.73 3.18
C PRO A 40 6.65 -18.59 2.12
N THR A 41 7.48 -19.62 2.00
CA THR A 41 8.49 -19.65 0.94
C THR A 41 7.80 -19.57 -0.42
N PRO A 42 8.22 -18.64 -1.31
CA PRO A 42 7.59 -18.47 -2.60
C PRO A 42 7.84 -19.72 -3.45
N LYS A 43 6.74 -20.35 -3.87
CA LYS A 43 6.76 -21.49 -4.78
C LYS A 43 5.90 -21.19 -5.99
N TYR A 44 6.38 -21.57 -7.15
CA TYR A 44 5.75 -21.27 -8.43
C TYR A 44 5.57 -22.54 -9.25
N GLN A 45 4.48 -22.56 -9.99
CA GLN A 45 4.14 -23.60 -10.95
C GLN A 45 3.98 -22.97 -12.35
N HIS A 46 4.55 -23.64 -13.34
CA HIS A 46 4.46 -23.19 -14.73
C HIS A 46 3.06 -23.43 -15.30
N LYS A 47 2.53 -22.45 -16.04
CA LYS A 47 1.24 -22.51 -16.72
C LYS A 47 1.39 -22.10 -18.18
N SER A 48 0.89 -22.98 -19.03
CA SER A 48 0.71 -22.75 -20.47
C SER A 48 -0.78 -22.88 -20.78
N PRO A 49 -1.59 -21.81 -20.61
CA PRO A 49 -2.94 -21.81 -21.16
C PRO A 49 -2.87 -21.85 -22.69
N ASP A 50 -3.99 -22.18 -23.36
CA ASP A 50 -4.11 -22.18 -24.84
C ASP A 50 -4.09 -20.74 -25.40
N CYS A 51 -2.98 -20.03 -25.17
CA CYS A 51 -2.74 -18.63 -25.48
C CYS A 51 -1.29 -18.46 -25.95
N PRO A 52 -0.95 -17.37 -26.66
CA PRO A 52 0.39 -17.17 -27.24
C PRO A 52 1.47 -16.80 -26.20
N PHE A 53 1.29 -17.18 -24.94
CA PHE A 53 2.21 -16.89 -23.85
C PHE A 53 2.10 -17.91 -22.72
N GLU A 54 3.20 -18.06 -22.01
CA GLU A 54 3.35 -18.94 -20.85
C GLU A 54 3.88 -18.12 -19.67
N PHE A 55 3.56 -18.55 -18.45
CA PHE A 55 3.96 -17.84 -17.24
C PHE A 55 3.92 -18.73 -16.01
N ASP A 56 4.64 -18.32 -14.98
CA ASP A 56 4.62 -18.99 -13.69
C ASP A 56 3.63 -18.30 -12.75
N ILE A 57 2.81 -19.08 -12.05
CA ILE A 57 1.92 -18.59 -10.98
C ILE A 57 2.30 -19.22 -9.65
N SER A 58 1.92 -18.59 -8.55
CA SER A 58 2.13 -19.17 -7.23
C SER A 58 1.44 -20.53 -7.10
N GLU A 59 2.09 -21.51 -6.44
CA GLU A 59 1.45 -22.79 -6.07
C GLU A 59 0.24 -22.57 -5.14
N TYR A 60 0.18 -21.43 -4.45
CA TYR A 60 -0.93 -21.04 -3.58
C TYR A 60 -2.11 -20.43 -4.35
N SER A 61 -2.04 -20.41 -5.68
CA SER A 61 -3.05 -19.81 -6.54
C SER A 61 -3.64 -20.80 -7.54
N GLN A 62 -4.82 -20.46 -8.04
CA GLN A 62 -5.58 -21.26 -9.01
C GLN A 62 -5.87 -20.41 -10.24
N LEU A 63 -5.66 -21.00 -11.42
CA LEU A 63 -6.00 -20.38 -12.69
C LEU A 63 -7.47 -20.67 -13.00
N GLU A 64 -8.27 -19.62 -13.12
CA GLU A 64 -9.71 -19.70 -13.40
C GLU A 64 -9.99 -19.14 -14.80
N LEU A 65 -10.46 -20.00 -15.70
CA LEU A 65 -10.87 -19.60 -17.05
C LEU A 65 -12.23 -18.89 -17.01
N ILE A 66 -12.36 -17.76 -17.71
CA ILE A 66 -13.64 -17.05 -17.79
C ILE A 66 -14.44 -17.59 -18.97
N VAL A 67 -15.32 -18.55 -18.68
CA VAL A 67 -16.21 -19.18 -19.66
C VAL A 67 -17.24 -18.17 -20.19
N GLY A 68 -17.53 -18.20 -21.49
CA GLY A 68 -18.58 -17.38 -22.11
C GLY A 68 -18.17 -15.95 -22.44
N THR A 69 -16.88 -15.63 -22.37
CA THR A 69 -16.36 -14.35 -22.86
C THR A 69 -15.99 -14.45 -24.34
N ALA A 70 -16.08 -13.32 -25.05
CA ALA A 70 -15.63 -13.24 -26.45
C ALA A 70 -14.09 -13.32 -26.61
N HIS A 71 -13.35 -13.41 -25.49
CA HIS A 71 -11.88 -13.34 -25.47
C HIS A 71 -11.31 -14.59 -24.76
N PRO A 72 -10.83 -15.59 -25.51
CA PRO A 72 -10.42 -16.89 -24.95
C PRO A 72 -9.22 -16.81 -23.99
N CYS A 73 -8.43 -15.73 -24.05
CA CYS A 73 -7.24 -15.52 -23.21
C CYS A 73 -7.49 -14.59 -22.01
N TRP A 74 -8.74 -14.48 -21.55
CA TRP A 74 -9.07 -13.82 -20.30
C TRP A 74 -9.26 -14.87 -19.20
N PHE A 75 -8.50 -14.70 -18.12
CA PHE A 75 -8.52 -15.62 -16.98
C PHE A 75 -8.24 -14.86 -15.69
N ASN A 76 -8.56 -15.48 -14.57
CA ASN A 76 -8.22 -14.97 -13.26
C ASN A 76 -7.17 -15.86 -12.60
N VAL A 77 -6.37 -15.28 -11.73
CA VAL A 77 -5.54 -16.03 -10.77
C VAL A 77 -6.13 -15.76 -9.39
N ALA A 78 -6.82 -16.75 -8.85
CA ALA A 78 -7.43 -16.70 -7.53
C ALA A 78 -6.46 -17.20 -6.46
N TYR A 79 -6.48 -16.56 -5.30
CA TYR A 79 -5.78 -16.96 -4.08
C TYR A 79 -6.83 -17.27 -3.00
N PRO A 80 -7.37 -18.51 -2.95
CA PRO A 80 -8.49 -18.86 -2.08
C PRO A 80 -8.19 -18.63 -0.60
N MET A 81 -6.95 -18.85 -0.18
CA MET A 81 -6.54 -18.70 1.23
C MET A 81 -6.65 -17.27 1.76
N ILE A 82 -6.54 -16.27 0.89
CA ILE A 82 -6.59 -14.85 1.25
C ILE A 82 -7.76 -14.12 0.60
N ASN A 83 -8.71 -14.87 0.03
CA ASN A 83 -9.87 -14.34 -0.69
C ASN A 83 -9.52 -13.19 -1.66
N ASN A 84 -8.46 -13.38 -2.45
CA ASN A 84 -7.97 -12.38 -3.40
C ASN A 84 -8.03 -12.93 -4.82
N ILE A 85 -8.45 -12.10 -5.77
CA ILE A 85 -8.51 -12.48 -7.19
C ILE A 85 -7.73 -11.44 -7.99
N LYS A 86 -6.86 -11.92 -8.88
CA LYS A 86 -6.15 -11.11 -9.86
C LYS A 86 -6.77 -11.35 -11.23
N TYR A 87 -7.30 -10.30 -11.83
CA TYR A 87 -7.93 -10.34 -13.14
C TYR A 87 -6.87 -10.16 -14.23
N PHE A 88 -6.80 -11.08 -15.19
CA PHE A 88 -5.89 -11.00 -16.32
C PHE A 88 -6.67 -10.87 -17.63
N THR A 89 -6.29 -9.85 -18.39
CA THR A 89 -6.85 -9.55 -19.70
C THR A 89 -5.69 -9.52 -20.69
N TYR A 90 -5.65 -10.50 -21.58
CA TYR A 90 -4.75 -10.47 -22.72
C TYR A 90 -5.36 -9.64 -23.85
N LYS A 91 -4.55 -8.74 -24.41
CA LYS A 91 -4.86 -8.00 -25.64
C LYS A 91 -3.71 -8.24 -26.60
N ASP A 92 -4.04 -8.71 -27.79
CA ASP A 92 -3.07 -8.92 -28.85
C ASP A 92 -2.76 -7.56 -29.49
N ASP A 93 -1.66 -6.95 -29.07
CA ASP A 93 -1.11 -5.75 -29.71
C ASP A 93 0.15 -6.19 -30.47
N GLU A 94 0.14 -6.08 -31.80
CA GLU A 94 1.29 -6.40 -32.66
C GLU A 94 2.57 -5.72 -32.13
N GLY A 95 3.47 -6.50 -31.53
CA GLY A 95 4.79 -6.06 -31.10
C GLY A 95 4.96 -5.62 -29.64
N LYS A 96 3.96 -5.78 -28.76
CA LYS A 96 4.14 -5.52 -27.31
C LYS A 96 4.12 -6.82 -26.52
N LYS A 97 5.17 -7.05 -25.71
CA LYS A 97 5.23 -8.19 -24.79
C LYS A 97 3.98 -8.17 -23.88
N PRO A 98 3.32 -9.31 -23.66
CA PRO A 98 2.18 -9.38 -22.77
C PRO A 98 2.54 -8.79 -21.40
N LEU A 99 1.65 -7.96 -20.85
CA LEU A 99 1.80 -7.31 -19.53
C LEU A 99 1.61 -8.32 -18.37
N VAL A 100 2.19 -9.51 -18.50
CA VAL A 100 2.11 -10.60 -17.53
C VAL A 100 3.15 -10.44 -16.41
N ASN A 101 4.08 -9.50 -16.55
CA ASN A 101 5.24 -9.39 -15.67
C ASN A 101 5.12 -8.38 -14.52
N LEU A 102 3.93 -7.87 -14.20
CA LEU A 102 3.84 -6.70 -13.31
C LEU A 102 3.75 -6.96 -11.81
N TYR A 103 3.60 -8.20 -11.34
CA TYR A 103 3.61 -8.45 -9.90
C TYR A 103 4.25 -9.78 -9.56
N LYS A 104 5.59 -9.78 -9.53
CA LYS A 104 6.34 -10.71 -8.68
C LYS A 104 6.04 -10.32 -7.24
N ILE A 105 5.01 -10.94 -6.66
CA ILE A 105 4.77 -10.97 -5.22
C ILE A 105 5.79 -11.93 -4.62
#